data_AF-A0A7C2YSE6-F1
#
_entry.id   AF-A0A7C2YSE6-F1
#
_cell.length_a   1.000
_cell.length_b   1.000
_cell.length_c   1.000
_cell.angle_alpha   90.00
_cell.angle_beta   90.00
_cell.angle_gamma   90.00
#
_symmetry.space_group_name_H-M   'P 1'
#
loop_
_entity.id
_entity.type
_entity.pdbx_description
1 polymer ?
#
loop_
_entity_poly.entity_id
_entity_poly.type
_entity_poly.pdbx_seq_one_letter_code
_entity_poly.pdbx_strand_id
1 'polypeptide(L)'
;MFSIGRHESENGLVIGLCDASILGKTISCSETSLFVDPRFYGGSLINEDQLEDAFRSAYVINILGNDAVKACEAKNLIKKDSARSICGILHVQLLIAQP
;
A
#
# COMPACT_ATOMS: atom_id res chain seq x y z
N MET A 1 -4.48 -3.37 -11.24
CA MET A 1 -3.67 -2.15 -11.39
C MET A 1 -3.61 -1.45 -10.04
N PHE A 2 -2.42 -1.07 -9.61
CA PHE A 2 -2.19 -0.41 -8.33
C PHE A 2 -1.59 0.98 -8.55
N SER A 3 -1.80 1.88 -7.62
CA SER A 3 -1.12 3.18 -7.58
C SER A 3 -0.02 3.14 -6.54
N ILE A 4 1.12 3.75 -6.87
CA ILE A 4 2.22 3.96 -5.93
C ILE A 4 2.57 5.44 -5.82
N GLY A 5 2.68 5.92 -4.58
CA GLY A 5 3.33 7.16 -4.22
C GLY A 5 4.69 6.87 -3.57
N ARG A 6 5.66 7.73 -3.83
CA ARG A 6 7.05 7.60 -3.38
C ARG A 6 7.46 8.84 -2.60
N HIS A 7 7.98 8.64 -1.40
CA HIS A 7 8.33 9.70 -0.47
C HIS A 7 9.69 9.43 0.14
N GLU A 8 10.61 10.39 0.03
CA GLU A 8 11.91 10.29 0.69
C GLU A 8 11.78 10.60 2.18
N SER A 9 12.49 9.83 3.01
CA SER A 9 12.66 10.09 4.44
C SER A 9 14.12 9.96 4.83
N GLU A 10 14.49 10.43 6.03
CA GLU A 10 15.87 10.31 6.53
C GLU A 10 16.39 8.87 6.56
N ASN A 11 15.49 7.89 6.72
CA ASN A 11 15.83 6.47 6.81
C ASN A 11 15.66 5.72 5.47
N GLY A 12 15.21 6.40 4.41
CA GLY A 12 15.03 5.83 3.08
C GLY A 12 13.61 5.97 2.52
N LEU A 13 13.34 5.26 1.43
CA LEU A 13 12.13 5.42 0.64
C LEU A 13 10.88 4.87 1.33
N VAL A 14 9.86 5.71 1.49
CA VAL A 14 8.52 5.33 1.95
C VAL A 14 7.61 5.20 0.73
N ILE A 15 7.00 4.04 0.56
CA ILE A 15 6.05 3.76 -0.52
C ILE A 15 4.63 3.67 0.04
N GLY A 16 3.71 4.43 -0.57
CA GLY A 16 2.27 4.21 -0.43
C GLY A 16 1.77 3.42 -1.63
N LEU A 17 1.34 2.17 -1.42
CA LEU A 17 0.75 1.30 -2.43
C LEU A 17 -0.76 1.18 -2.19
N CYS A 18 -1.59 1.47 -3.19
CA CYS A 18 -3.04 1.26 -3.05
C CYS A 18 -3.70 0.67 -4.30
N ASP A 19 -4.91 0.13 -4.12
CA ASP A 19 -5.78 -0.17 -5.26
C ASP A 19 -6.06 1.12 -6.03
N ALA A 20 -5.77 1.14 -7.34
CA ALA A 20 -5.98 2.34 -8.14
C ALA A 20 -7.46 2.78 -8.16
N SER A 21 -8.39 1.84 -7.94
CA SER A 21 -9.83 2.06 -7.92
C SER A 21 -10.33 2.82 -6.69
N ILE A 22 -9.53 2.91 -5.61
CA ILE A 22 -9.90 3.64 -4.38
C ILE A 22 -9.13 4.95 -4.18
N LEU A 23 -8.14 5.24 -5.03
CA LEU A 23 -7.35 6.47 -4.97
C LEU A 23 -8.24 7.72 -5.05
N GLY A 24 -8.03 8.67 -4.13
CA GLY A 24 -8.79 9.92 -4.07
C GLY A 24 -10.21 9.77 -3.52
N LYS A 25 -10.61 8.59 -3.05
CA LYS A 25 -11.92 8.37 -2.43
C LYS A 25 -11.84 8.53 -0.91
N THR A 26 -12.93 8.98 -0.33
CA THR A 26 -13.19 8.87 1.11
C THR A 26 -14.09 7.66 1.34
N ILE A 27 -13.63 6.76 2.20
CA ILE A 27 -14.31 5.53 2.56
C ILE A 27 -14.76 5.70 4.01
N SER A 28 -16.06 5.80 4.22
CA SER A 28 -16.65 6.05 5.54
C SER A 28 -17.36 4.81 6.06
N CYS A 29 -17.17 4.54 7.35
CA CYS A 29 -17.90 3.55 8.12
C CYS A 29 -18.25 4.13 9.48
N SER A 30 -19.38 3.76 10.10
CA SER A 30 -19.84 4.24 11.42
C SER A 30 -19.25 5.59 11.87
N GLU A 31 -18.21 5.57 12.73
CA GLU A 31 -17.55 6.75 13.30
C GLU A 31 -16.14 7.03 12.72
N THR A 32 -15.76 6.35 11.63
CA THR A 32 -14.42 6.42 11.04
C THR A 32 -14.50 6.74 9.55
N SER A 33 -13.61 7.61 9.08
CA SER A 33 -13.45 7.85 7.64
C SER A 33 -11.98 7.72 7.26
N LEU A 34 -11.75 7.17 6.07
CA LEU A 34 -10.45 6.94 5.49
C LEU A 34 -10.40 7.67 4.15
N PHE A 35 -9.64 8.75 4.08
CA PHE A 35 -9.35 9.41 2.81
C PHE A 35 -8.08 8.80 2.21
N VAL A 36 -8.20 8.22 1.01
CA VAL A 36 -7.06 7.68 0.26
C VAL A 36 -6.36 8.82 -0.45
N ASP A 37 -5.51 9.54 0.28
CA ASP A 37 -4.88 10.79 -0.18
C ASP A 37 -4.02 10.58 -1.44
N PRO A 38 -4.38 11.17 -2.59
CA PRO A 38 -3.57 11.09 -3.81
C PRO A 38 -2.16 11.65 -3.66
N ARG A 39 -1.92 12.55 -2.70
CA ARG A 39 -0.58 13.06 -2.43
C ARG A 39 0.31 12.01 -1.81
N PHE A 40 -0.25 11.03 -1.10
CA PHE A 40 0.53 9.97 -0.45
C PHE A 40 0.56 8.67 -1.27
N TYR A 41 -0.58 8.23 -1.80
CA TYR A 41 -0.70 6.97 -2.55
C TYR A 41 -0.61 7.14 -4.07
N GLY A 42 -0.69 8.37 -4.57
CA GLY A 42 -0.64 8.69 -5.99
C GLY A 42 0.78 8.96 -6.49
N GLY A 43 1.04 8.61 -7.75
CA GLY A 43 2.30 8.93 -8.43
C GLY A 43 2.49 8.15 -9.72
N SER A 44 2.50 6.82 -9.63
CA SER A 44 2.62 5.95 -10.80
C SER A 44 1.64 4.79 -10.72
N LEU A 45 1.13 4.36 -11.87
CA LEU A 45 0.36 3.13 -11.96
C LEU A 45 1.29 1.96 -12.25
N ILE A 46 1.11 0.87 -11.51
CA ILE A 46 1.86 -0.37 -11.67
C ILE A 46 0.94 -1.58 -11.80
N ASN A 47 1.48 -2.66 -12.36
CA ASN A 47 0.85 -3.97 -12.37
C ASN A 47 1.42 -4.87 -11.25
N GLU A 48 0.94 -6.12 -11.18
CA GLU A 48 1.40 -7.10 -10.19
C GLU A 48 2.88 -7.46 -10.34
N ASP A 49 3.40 -7.54 -11.57
CA ASP A 49 4.78 -7.95 -11.84
C ASP A 49 5.80 -6.92 -11.31
N GLN A 50 5.39 -5.67 -11.14
CA GLN A 50 6.23 -4.59 -10.61
C GLN A 50 6.20 -4.45 -9.08
N LEU A 51 5.42 -5.29 -8.37
CA LEU A 51 5.31 -5.22 -6.91
C LEU A 51 6.64 -5.53 -6.22
N GLU A 52 7.39 -6.52 -6.71
CA GLU A 52 8.66 -6.91 -6.09
C GLU A 52 9.71 -5.79 -6.17
N ASP A 53 9.73 -5.06 -7.29
CA ASP A 53 10.61 -3.90 -7.48
C ASP A 53 10.33 -2.81 -6.45
N ALA A 54 9.04 -2.54 -6.19
CA ALA A 54 8.64 -1.59 -5.15
C ALA A 54 9.15 -2.04 -3.77
N PHE A 55 8.98 -3.32 -3.43
CA PHE A 55 9.45 -3.89 -2.16
C PHE A 55 10.98 -3.82 -2.00
N ARG A 56 11.74 -4.11 -3.05
CA ARG A 56 13.22 -4.04 -2.99
C ARG A 56 13.74 -2.63 -2.72
N SER A 57 13.03 -1.61 -3.20
CA SER A 57 13.47 -0.21 -3.06
C SER A 57 13.04 0.47 -1.75
N ALA A 58 12.08 -0.10 -1.01
CA ALA A 58 11.42 0.60 0.09
C ALA A 58 12.08 0.33 1.44
N TYR A 59 12.17 1.37 2.26
CA TYR A 59 12.38 1.27 3.70
C TYR A 59 11.06 0.97 4.44
N VAL A 60 9.97 1.63 4.05
CA VAL A 60 8.62 1.38 4.57
C VAL A 60 7.63 1.24 3.42
N ILE A 61 6.70 0.30 3.53
CA ILE A 61 5.56 0.18 2.61
C ILE A 61 4.26 0.23 3.40
N ASN A 62 3.40 1.15 3.01
CA ASN A 62 2.01 1.22 3.43
C ASN A 62 1.14 0.70 2.28
N ILE A 63 0.46 -0.43 2.48
CA ILE A 63 -0.41 -1.06 1.51
C ILE A 63 -1.85 -0.81 1.93
N LEU A 64 -2.67 -0.27 1.04
CA LEU A 64 -4.08 0.00 1.28
C LEU A 64 -4.93 -0.45 0.10
N GLY A 65 -5.71 -1.50 0.26
CA GLY A 65 -6.49 -2.07 -0.83
C GLY A 65 -6.67 -3.57 -0.70
N ASN A 66 -7.84 -4.05 -1.05
CA ASN A 66 -8.15 -5.47 -0.95
C ASN A 66 -7.41 -6.26 -2.03
N ASP A 67 -7.25 -5.70 -3.23
CA ASP A 67 -6.57 -6.39 -4.33
C ASP A 67 -5.05 -6.30 -4.15
N ALA A 68 -4.53 -5.14 -3.74
CA ALA A 68 -3.11 -4.92 -3.45
C ALA A 68 -2.61 -5.85 -2.34
N VAL A 69 -3.33 -5.97 -1.23
CA VAL A 69 -2.95 -6.88 -0.13
C VAL A 69 -2.96 -8.33 -0.60
N LYS A 70 -4.01 -8.77 -1.30
CA LYS A 70 -4.10 -10.15 -1.83
C LYS A 70 -2.99 -10.46 -2.83
N ALA A 71 -2.63 -9.52 -3.70
CA ALA A 71 -1.53 -9.68 -4.64
C ALA A 71 -0.19 -9.83 -3.92
N CYS A 72 0.06 -9.01 -2.89
CA CYS A 72 1.26 -9.13 -2.06
C CYS A 72 1.31 -10.46 -1.28
N GLU A 73 0.19 -10.95 -0.74
CA GLU A 73 0.11 -12.28 -0.11
C GLU A 73 0.39 -13.40 -1.12
N ALA A 74 -0.19 -13.33 -2.32
CA ALA A 74 -0.02 -14.33 -3.37
C ALA A 74 1.44 -14.43 -3.84
N LYS A 75 2.17 -13.31 -3.84
CA LYS A 75 3.60 -13.25 -4.15
C LYS A 75 4.52 -13.51 -2.94
N ASN A 76 3.96 -13.84 -1.78
CA ASN A 76 4.71 -14.01 -0.52
C ASN A 76 5.53 -12.78 -0.11
N LEU A 77 5.14 -11.58 -0.57
CA LEU A 77 5.76 -10.31 -0.18
C LEU A 77 5.36 -9.90 1.24
N ILE A 78 4.20 -10.36 1.70
CA ILE A 78 3.71 -10.21 3.07
C ILE A 78 3.24 -11.54 3.62
N LYS A 79 3.25 -11.68 4.95
CA LYS A 79 2.67 -12.86 5.61
C LYS A 79 1.15 -12.84 5.45
N LYS A 80 0.57 -14.02 5.23
CA LYS A 80 -0.87 -14.21 5.33
C LYS A 80 -1.37 -13.71 6.68
N ASP A 81 -2.55 -13.10 6.68
CA ASP A 81 -3.21 -12.57 7.89
C ASP A 81 -2.48 -11.40 8.58
N SER A 82 -1.48 -10.80 7.92
CA SER A 82 -0.83 -9.57 8.42
C SER A 82 -1.69 -8.32 8.29
N ALA A 83 -2.76 -8.39 7.49
CA ALA A 83 -3.63 -7.26 7.20
C ALA A 83 -4.63 -6.95 8.31
N ARG A 84 -4.91 -5.67 8.47
CA ARG A 84 -6.00 -5.13 9.29
C ARG A 84 -7.07 -4.53 8.37
N SER A 85 -8.34 -4.65 8.73
CA SER A 85 -9.43 -4.03 7.98
C SER A 85 -9.77 -2.67 8.56
N ILE A 86 -9.84 -1.65 7.71
CA ILE A 86 -10.28 -0.28 8.03
C ILE A 86 -11.44 0.03 7.09
N CYS A 87 -12.65 0.18 7.65
CA CYS A 87 -13.88 0.37 6.87
C CYS A 87 -14.06 -0.64 5.70
N GLY A 88 -13.66 -1.90 5.90
CA GLY A 88 -13.78 -2.95 4.87
C GLY A 88 -12.64 -2.97 3.84
N ILE A 89 -11.63 -2.13 4.01
CA ILE A 89 -10.42 -2.08 3.17
C ILE A 89 -9.24 -2.63 3.96
N LEU A 90 -8.53 -3.58 3.37
CA LEU A 90 -7.34 -4.15 3.96
C LEU A 90 -6.18 -3.15 3.95
N HIS A 91 -5.46 -3.10 5.06
CA HIS A 91 -4.29 -2.28 5.27
C HIS A 91 -3.16 -3.10 5.91
N VAL A 92 -1.94 -2.90 5.40
CA VAL A 92 -0.71 -3.49 5.94
C VAL A 92 0.37 -2.42 5.95
N GLN A 93 1.14 -2.33 7.03
CA GLN A 93 2.37 -1.55 7.05
C GLN A 93 3.55 -2.47 7.32
N LEU A 94 4.60 -2.32 6.53
CA LEU A 94 5.83 -3.07 6.65
C LEU A 94 6.99 -2.11 6.89
N LEU A 95 7.82 -2.45 7.86
CA LEU A 95 9.19 -1.94 7.96
C LEU A 95 10.10 -2.98 7.30
N ILE A 96 10.72 -2.60 6.19
CA ILE A 96 11.66 -3.47 5.50
C ILE A 96 13.03 -3.18 6.08
N ALA A 97 13.51 -4.11 6.92
CA ALA A 97 14.86 -4.03 7.45
C ALA A 97 15.83 -4.04 6.27
N GLN A 98 16.50 -2.92 6.06
CA GLN A 98 17.59 -2.85 5.11
C GLN A 98 18.77 -3.62 5.70
N PRO A 99 19.45 -4.47 4.90
CA PRO A 99 20.62 -5.21 5.36
C PRO A 99 21.77 -4.31 5.82
#